data_AF-A0A1J4VUD6-F1
#
_entry.id   AF-A0A1J4VUD6-F1
#
_cell.length_a   1.000
_cell.length_b   1.000
_cell.length_c   1.000
_cell.angle_alpha   90.00
_cell.angle_beta   90.00
_cell.angle_gamma   90.00
#
_symmetry.space_group_name_H-M   'P 1'
#
loop_
_entity.id
_entity.type
_entity.pdbx_description
1 polymer ?
#
loop_
_entity_poly.entity_id
_entity_poly.type
_entity_poly.pdbx_seq_one_letter_code
_entity_poly.pdbx_strand_id
1 'polypeptide(L)'
;MNELKFDKDGKLILPDSIKEDIERINRIKTEKKKFTKKLVLNYLGSEFEGFIRCEFEINIPQELEEIKKKIFEVRNWVNKNVGSTARIWFEKLPEGYRLIISGRGNDKRCEWCRSFRTALDTSLFDSKVAAYQKGFCKFDKDGGYQKLKTLQ
;
A
#
# COMPACT_ATOMS: atom_id res chain seq x y z
N MET A 1 -9.47 20.60 17.11
CA MET A 1 -8.39 21.29 16.36
C MET A 1 -7.12 21.12 17.16
N ASN A 2 -6.10 20.45 16.63
CA ASN A 2 -4.78 20.38 17.30
C ASN A 2 -4.00 21.66 16.93
N GLU A 3 -3.60 22.44 17.92
CA GLU A 3 -2.74 23.61 17.72
C GLU A 3 -1.31 23.16 17.38
N LEU A 4 -0.75 23.73 16.32
CA LEU A 4 0.64 23.52 15.93
C LEU A 4 1.56 24.30 16.86
N LYS A 5 2.55 23.65 17.47
CA LYS A 5 3.54 24.27 18.35
C LYS A 5 4.85 24.46 17.61
N PHE A 6 5.51 25.59 17.81
CA PHE A 6 6.80 25.91 17.20
C PHE A 6 7.84 26.19 18.27
N ASP A 7 9.11 25.87 18.00
CA ASP A 7 10.22 26.20 18.87
C ASP A 7 10.68 27.65 18.68
N LYS A 8 11.65 28.06 19.50
CA LYS A 8 12.25 29.40 19.48
C LYS A 8 12.94 29.78 18.16
N ASP A 9 13.25 28.79 17.33
CA ASP A 9 13.88 28.98 16.02
C ASP A 9 12.82 28.91 14.88
N GLY A 10 11.53 28.87 15.22
CA GLY A 10 10.42 28.81 14.28
C GLY A 10 10.19 27.42 13.67
N LYS A 11 10.81 26.36 14.20
CA LYS A 11 10.60 24.99 13.71
C LYS A 11 9.40 24.35 14.38
N LEU A 12 8.64 23.58 13.61
CA LEU A 12 7.49 22.85 14.12
C LEU A 12 7.93 21.78 15.14
N ILE A 13 7.39 21.86 16.35
CA ILE A 13 7.55 20.85 17.39
C ILE A 13 6.54 19.73 17.10
N LEU A 14 7.05 18.61 16.62
CA LEU A 14 6.26 17.42 16.40
C LEU A 14 5.94 16.73 17.75
N PRO A 15 4.70 16.29 17.99
CA PRO A 15 4.36 15.39 19.08
C PRO A 15 5.19 14.10 19.01
N ASP A 16 5.49 13.49 20.16
CA ASP A 16 6.35 12.31 20.21
C ASP A 16 5.77 11.13 19.41
N SER A 17 4.44 10.96 19.38
CA SER A 17 3.78 9.97 18.53
C SER A 17 4.10 10.14 17.03
N ILE A 18 4.20 11.39 16.55
CA ILE A 18 4.56 11.66 15.15
C ILE A 18 6.05 11.39 14.91
N LYS A 19 6.91 11.69 15.89
CA LYS A 19 8.35 11.37 15.79
C LYS A 19 8.58 9.86 15.73
N GLU A 20 7.88 9.10 16.57
CA GLU A 20 7.92 7.63 16.58
C GLU A 20 7.47 7.05 15.23
N ASP A 21 6.39 7.58 14.66
CA ASP A 21 5.93 7.18 13.32
C ASP A 21 6.96 7.50 12.22
N ILE A 22 7.61 8.67 12.27
CA ILE A 22 8.66 9.05 11.32
C ILE A 22 9.87 8.12 11.43
N GLU A 23 10.34 7.84 12.65
CA GLU A 23 11.43 6.91 12.88
C GLU A 23 11.09 5.50 12.39
N ARG A 24 9.86 5.05 12.66
CA ARG A 24 9.37 3.77 12.17
C ARG A 24 9.47 3.74 10.65
N ILE A 25 8.88 4.71 9.95
CA ILE A 25 8.92 4.81 8.47
C ILE A 25 10.36 4.79 7.93
N ASN A 26 11.29 5.48 8.58
CA ASN A 26 12.70 5.49 8.16
C ASN A 26 13.37 4.12 8.34
N ARG A 27 13.09 3.41 9.44
CA ARG A 27 13.53 2.02 9.62
C ARG A 27 12.97 1.10 8.52
N ILE A 28 11.68 1.24 8.17
CA ILE A 28 11.07 0.50 7.06
C ILE A 28 11.87 0.67 5.77
N LYS A 29 12.18 1.91 5.39
CA LYS A 29 12.91 2.21 4.16
C LYS A 29 14.31 1.59 4.15
N THR A 30 14.98 1.58 5.29
CA THR A 30 16.38 1.13 5.39
C THR A 30 16.49 -0.40 5.48
N GLU A 31 15.58 -1.05 6.20
CA GLU A 31 15.68 -2.47 6.55
C GLU A 31 14.95 -3.41 5.58
N LYS A 32 14.13 -2.90 4.65
CA LYS A 32 13.37 -3.71 3.69
C LYS A 32 14.25 -4.70 2.89
N LYS A 33 15.55 -4.41 2.74
CA LYS A 33 16.53 -5.31 2.09
C LYS A 33 16.79 -6.62 2.85
N LYS A 34 16.45 -6.70 4.14
CA LYS A 34 16.68 -7.86 5.01
C LYS A 34 15.46 -8.78 5.13
N PHE A 35 14.39 -8.49 4.41
CA PHE A 35 13.14 -9.25 4.51
C PHE A 35 13.27 -10.58 3.78
N THR A 36 12.91 -11.67 4.47
CA THR A 36 13.09 -13.04 3.97
C THR A 36 11.85 -13.57 3.27
N LYS A 37 10.66 -13.08 3.63
CA LYS A 37 9.38 -13.46 3.02
C LYS A 37 8.88 -12.38 2.06
N LYS A 38 8.16 -12.78 1.01
CA LYS A 38 7.66 -11.88 -0.03
C LYS A 38 6.17 -12.14 -0.29
N LEU A 39 5.39 -11.06 -0.36
CA LEU A 39 4.02 -11.06 -0.86
C LEU A 39 4.00 -10.40 -2.23
N VAL A 40 3.45 -11.08 -3.24
CA VAL A 40 3.41 -10.58 -4.61
C VAL A 40 2.00 -10.12 -4.97
N LEU A 41 1.90 -8.87 -5.45
CA LEU A 41 0.71 -8.27 -6.02
C LEU A 41 0.88 -8.27 -7.54
N ASN A 42 0.26 -9.21 -8.23
CA ASN A 42 0.31 -9.32 -9.68
C ASN A 42 -0.68 -8.34 -10.31
N TYR A 43 -0.19 -7.25 -10.90
CA TYR A 43 -1.04 -6.28 -11.59
C TYR A 43 -1.66 -6.90 -12.85
N LEU A 44 -2.99 -6.98 -12.88
CA LEU A 44 -3.74 -7.58 -13.99
C LEU A 44 -4.11 -6.56 -15.06
N GLY A 45 -4.13 -5.26 -14.71
CA GLY A 45 -4.43 -4.20 -15.66
C GLY A 45 -5.37 -3.14 -15.11
N SER A 46 -5.81 -2.28 -16.03
CA SER A 46 -6.79 -1.24 -15.75
C SER A 46 -7.72 -1.03 -16.93
N GLU A 47 -9.00 -0.85 -16.65
CA GLU A 47 -10.04 -0.58 -17.64
C GLU A 47 -10.69 0.77 -17.37
N PHE A 48 -11.15 1.45 -18.43
CA PHE A 48 -11.62 2.84 -18.43
C PHE A 48 -13.05 3.03 -18.93
N GLU A 49 -13.85 1.97 -19.05
CA GLU A 49 -15.23 2.08 -19.50
C GLU A 49 -16.21 2.18 -18.31
N GLY A 50 -16.88 3.32 -18.19
CA GLY A 50 -17.89 3.60 -17.16
C GLY A 50 -17.31 3.76 -15.74
N PHE A 51 -16.84 2.66 -15.16
CA PHE A 51 -16.08 2.62 -13.91
C PHE A 51 -14.62 2.36 -14.21
N ILE A 52 -13.76 3.26 -13.73
CA ILE A 52 -12.34 3.06 -13.95
C ILE A 52 -11.81 2.14 -12.86
N ARG A 53 -11.19 1.03 -13.25
CA ARG A 53 -10.68 0.01 -12.31
C ARG A 53 -9.20 -0.28 -12.50
N CYS A 54 -8.50 -0.58 -11.41
CA CYS A 54 -7.17 -1.16 -11.36
C CYS A 54 -7.24 -2.49 -10.60
N GLU A 55 -6.61 -3.52 -11.15
CA GLU A 55 -6.75 -4.87 -10.63
C GLU A 55 -5.43 -5.53 -10.31
N PHE A 56 -5.43 -6.31 -9.25
CA PHE A 56 -4.30 -7.09 -8.81
C PHE A 56 -4.77 -8.47 -8.37
N GLU A 57 -3.98 -9.50 -8.65
CA GLU A 57 -4.10 -10.80 -8.02
C GLU A 57 -3.08 -10.90 -6.89
N ILE A 58 -3.53 -11.38 -5.73
CA ILE A 58 -2.71 -11.56 -4.54
C ILE A 58 -2.81 -13.03 -4.14
N ASN A 59 -1.75 -13.78 -4.41
CA ASN A 59 -1.61 -15.15 -3.94
C ASN A 59 -0.87 -15.10 -2.60
N ILE A 60 -1.48 -15.68 -1.57
CA ILE A 60 -0.97 -15.66 -0.22
C ILE A 60 -0.47 -17.07 0.09
N PRO A 61 0.85 -17.28 0.11
CA PRO A 61 1.43 -18.56 0.49
C PRO A 61 0.94 -19.02 1.86
N GLN A 62 0.85 -20.33 2.08
CA GLN A 62 0.33 -20.89 3.32
C GLN A 62 1.15 -20.47 4.54
N GLU A 63 2.47 -20.29 4.38
CA GLU A 63 3.38 -19.78 5.41
C GLU A 63 3.23 -18.28 5.73
N LEU A 64 2.26 -17.63 5.07
CA LEU A 64 1.86 -16.24 5.22
C LEU A 64 0.35 -16.11 5.53
N GLU A 65 -0.30 -17.18 5.98
CA GLU A 65 -1.72 -17.17 6.34
C GLU A 65 -2.04 -16.08 7.40
N GLU A 66 -1.11 -15.84 8.32
CA GLU A 66 -1.25 -14.88 9.41
C GLU A 66 -1.37 -13.42 8.92
N ILE A 67 -0.85 -13.11 7.72
CA ILE A 67 -0.92 -11.75 7.17
C ILE A 67 -2.22 -11.47 6.40
N LYS A 68 -3.08 -12.48 6.19
CA LYS A 68 -4.39 -12.28 5.54
C LYS A 68 -5.21 -11.22 6.25
N LYS A 69 -5.30 -11.31 7.58
CA LYS A 69 -6.03 -10.35 8.41
C LYS A 69 -5.50 -8.92 8.21
N LYS A 70 -4.18 -8.75 8.17
CA LYS A 70 -3.51 -7.45 7.94
C LYS A 70 -3.87 -6.84 6.59
N ILE A 71 -3.94 -7.65 5.53
CA ILE A 71 -4.33 -7.18 4.18
C ILE A 71 -5.76 -6.62 4.20
N PHE A 72 -6.69 -7.31 4.86
CA PHE A 72 -8.07 -6.83 5.02
C PHE A 72 -8.18 -5.58 5.90
N GLU A 73 -7.41 -5.51 6.98
CA GLU A 73 -7.33 -4.32 7.84
C GLU A 73 -6.82 -3.11 7.07
N VAL A 74 -5.76 -3.27 6.27
CA VAL A 74 -5.22 -2.23 5.39
C VAL A 74 -6.29 -1.79 4.39
N ARG A 75 -6.99 -2.71 3.75
CA ARG A 75 -8.09 -2.37 2.82
C ARG A 75 -9.17 -1.55 3.50
N ASN A 76 -9.60 -1.93 4.70
CA ASN A 76 -10.60 -1.19 5.47
C ASN A 76 -10.09 0.20 5.88
N TRP A 77 -8.84 0.30 6.31
CA TRP A 77 -8.20 1.56 6.67
C TRP A 77 -8.12 2.50 5.46
N VAL A 78 -7.66 2.02 4.30
CA VAL A 78 -7.56 2.82 3.08
C VAL A 78 -8.94 3.28 2.62
N ASN A 79 -9.94 2.37 2.65
CA ASN A 79 -11.33 2.68 2.33
C ASN A 79 -11.92 3.81 3.19
N LYS A 80 -11.48 3.92 4.44
CA LYS A 80 -11.92 4.94 5.39
C LYS A 80 -11.17 6.27 5.25
N ASN A 81 -9.87 6.23 4.95
CA ASN A 81 -8.99 7.40 5.13
C ASN A 81 -8.61 8.15 3.83
N VAL A 82 -8.61 7.50 2.66
CA VAL A 82 -8.13 8.18 1.42
C VAL A 82 -9.17 9.12 0.81
N GLY A 83 -10.47 8.91 1.08
CA GLY A 83 -11.53 9.86 0.74
C GLY A 83 -11.66 10.19 -0.76
N SER A 84 -12.39 9.37 -1.51
CA SER A 84 -12.90 9.71 -2.86
C SER A 84 -14.08 8.80 -3.24
N THR A 85 -14.52 8.82 -4.50
CA THR A 85 -15.49 7.85 -5.05
C THR A 85 -14.89 6.45 -5.27
N ALA A 86 -13.55 6.32 -5.27
CA ALA A 86 -12.90 5.03 -5.41
C ALA A 86 -13.01 4.19 -4.13
N ARG A 87 -13.02 2.87 -4.28
CA ARG A 87 -13.00 1.89 -3.19
C ARG A 87 -12.16 0.68 -3.58
N ILE A 88 -11.64 0.01 -2.56
CA ILE A 88 -10.96 -1.28 -2.69
C ILE A 88 -11.93 -2.41 -2.35
N TRP A 89 -12.03 -3.34 -3.27
CA TRP A 89 -12.81 -4.57 -3.19
C TRP A 89 -11.88 -5.77 -3.21
N PHE A 90 -12.25 -6.81 -2.47
CA PHE A 90 -11.59 -8.11 -2.54
C PHE A 90 -12.59 -9.16 -2.98
N GLU A 91 -12.21 -9.93 -3.98
CA GLU A 91 -12.91 -11.14 -4.40
C GLU A 91 -12.04 -12.33 -4.03
N LYS A 92 -12.64 -13.36 -3.42
CA LYS A 92 -11.92 -14.58 -3.06
C LYS A 92 -11.70 -15.42 -4.32
N LEU A 93 -10.46 -15.84 -4.54
CA LEU A 93 -10.07 -16.81 -5.57
C LEU A 93 -9.71 -18.15 -4.91
N PRO A 94 -9.63 -19.25 -5.67
CA PRO A 94 -9.20 -20.55 -5.14
C PRO A 94 -7.84 -20.51 -4.42
N GLU A 95 -6.87 -19.77 -4.95
CA GLU A 95 -5.49 -19.70 -4.43
C GLU A 95 -5.11 -18.33 -3.86
N GLY A 96 -6.08 -17.44 -3.64
CA GLY A 96 -5.78 -16.08 -3.20
C GLY A 96 -6.96 -15.12 -3.27
N TYR A 97 -6.66 -13.89 -3.65
CA TYR A 97 -7.63 -12.81 -3.73
C TYR A 97 -7.40 -11.95 -4.97
N ARG A 98 -8.49 -11.52 -5.59
CA ARG A 98 -8.48 -10.43 -6.56
C ARG A 98 -8.75 -9.13 -5.81
N LEU A 99 -7.81 -8.19 -5.89
CA LEU A 99 -7.98 -6.82 -5.41
C LEU A 99 -8.43 -5.95 -6.57
N ILE A 100 -9.56 -5.27 -6.41
CA ILE A 100 -10.09 -4.33 -7.39
C ILE A 100 -10.18 -2.96 -6.74
N ILE A 101 -9.51 -1.97 -7.32
CA ILE A 101 -9.64 -0.56 -6.96
C ILE A 101 -10.49 0.10 -8.02
N SER A 102 -11.72 0.48 -7.70
CA SER A 102 -12.67 1.02 -8.67
C SER A 102 -13.44 2.23 -8.13
N GLY A 103 -13.75 3.17 -9.02
CA GLY A 103 -14.51 4.38 -8.72
C GLY A 103 -15.06 5.06 -9.97
N ARG A 104 -15.69 6.22 -9.78
CA ARG A 104 -16.31 7.01 -10.86
C ARG A 104 -15.47 8.25 -11.19
N GLY A 105 -15.25 8.48 -12.48
CA GLY A 105 -14.58 9.68 -12.99
C GLY A 105 -13.11 9.79 -12.59
N ASN A 106 -12.60 11.02 -12.42
CA ASN A 106 -11.25 11.26 -11.92
C ASN A 106 -11.22 11.12 -10.38
N ASP A 107 -11.25 9.88 -9.91
CA ASP A 107 -11.41 9.45 -8.52
C ASP A 107 -10.10 9.39 -7.71
N LYS A 108 -9.01 9.95 -8.26
CA LYS A 108 -7.65 9.87 -7.72
C LYS A 108 -7.16 8.43 -7.47
N ARG A 109 -7.54 7.43 -8.29
CA ARG A 109 -7.17 6.03 -8.02
C ARG A 109 -5.67 5.77 -7.83
N CYS A 110 -4.77 6.54 -8.46
CA CYS A 110 -3.34 6.35 -8.26
C CYS A 110 -2.93 6.65 -6.80
N GLU A 111 -3.62 7.58 -6.14
CA GLU A 111 -3.50 7.85 -4.72
C GLU A 111 -3.97 6.64 -3.90
N TRP A 112 -5.07 6.00 -4.29
CA TRP A 112 -5.54 4.75 -3.67
C TRP A 112 -4.55 3.59 -3.83
N CYS A 113 -4.05 3.34 -5.04
CA CYS A 113 -3.01 2.33 -5.28
C CYS A 113 -1.76 2.60 -4.43
N ARG A 114 -1.36 3.86 -4.28
CA ARG A 114 -0.20 4.26 -3.47
C ARG A 114 -0.47 4.06 -1.99
N SER A 115 -1.55 4.62 -1.47
CA SER A 115 -1.94 4.52 -0.07
C SER A 115 -2.11 3.07 0.38
N PHE A 116 -2.71 2.23 -0.46
CA PHE A 116 -2.82 0.80 -0.17
C PHE A 116 -1.46 0.12 -0.09
N ARG A 117 -0.60 0.29 -1.10
CA ARG A 117 0.75 -0.31 -1.11
C ARG A 117 1.60 0.17 0.08
N THR A 118 1.55 1.46 0.39
CA THR A 118 2.28 2.04 1.53
C THR A 118 1.75 1.51 2.86
N ALA A 119 0.43 1.50 3.07
CA ALA A 119 -0.16 0.98 4.30
C ALA A 119 0.10 -0.53 4.46
N LEU A 120 0.09 -1.28 3.35
CA LEU A 120 0.45 -2.69 3.32
C LEU A 120 1.90 -2.92 3.72
N ASP A 121 2.84 -2.20 3.11
CA ASP A 121 4.26 -2.26 3.49
C ASP A 121 4.48 -1.97 4.97
N THR A 122 3.80 -0.95 5.50
CA THR A 122 3.88 -0.60 6.94
C THR A 122 3.32 -1.71 7.83
N SER A 123 2.17 -2.28 7.49
CA SER A 123 1.52 -3.34 8.28
C SER A 123 2.31 -4.64 8.28
N LEU A 124 3.02 -4.94 7.18
CA LEU A 124 3.82 -6.15 7.02
C LEU A 124 5.24 -6.05 7.61
N PHE A 125 5.68 -4.84 7.98
CA PHE A 125 7.05 -4.59 8.45
C PHE A 125 7.44 -5.49 9.63
N ASP A 126 6.61 -5.54 10.68
CA ASP A 126 6.91 -6.33 11.88
C ASP A 126 6.94 -7.84 11.61
N SER A 127 6.25 -8.28 10.54
CA SER A 127 6.25 -9.67 10.08
C SER A 127 7.43 -9.99 9.16
N LYS A 128 8.32 -9.03 8.87
CA LYS A 128 9.46 -9.16 7.95
C LYS A 128 9.07 -9.66 6.56
N VAL A 129 7.86 -9.30 6.11
CA VAL A 129 7.34 -9.61 4.78
C VAL A 129 7.40 -8.36 3.92
N ALA A 130 7.99 -8.46 2.74
CA ALA A 130 7.98 -7.36 1.77
C ALA A 130 6.85 -7.56 0.75
N ALA A 131 6.03 -6.53 0.57
CA ALA A 131 5.08 -6.49 -0.54
C ALA A 131 5.78 -5.99 -1.81
N TYR A 132 5.52 -6.66 -2.93
CA TYR A 132 6.05 -6.31 -4.24
C TYR A 132 4.95 -6.34 -5.29
N GLN A 133 4.97 -5.35 -6.18
CA GLN A 133 4.11 -5.35 -7.35
C GLN A 133 4.84 -6.01 -8.52
N LYS A 134 4.24 -7.03 -9.11
CA LYS A 134 4.66 -7.58 -10.40
C LYS A 134 3.79 -6.97 -11.49
N GLY A 135 4.40 -6.54 -12.60
CA GLY A 135 3.69 -5.88 -13.70
C GLY A 135 3.63 -4.35 -13.56
N PHE A 136 3.28 -3.70 -14.67
CA PHE A 136 3.40 -2.25 -14.82
C PHE A 136 2.03 -1.59 -15.00
N CYS A 137 1.72 -0.62 -14.13
CA CYS A 137 0.61 0.29 -14.33
C CYS A 137 1.08 1.51 -15.12
N LYS A 138 0.52 1.73 -16.31
CA LYS A 138 0.85 2.89 -17.17
C LYS A 138 0.54 4.26 -16.56
N PHE A 139 -0.19 4.29 -15.45
CA PHE A 139 -0.53 5.51 -14.70
C PHE A 139 0.34 5.73 -13.47
N ASP A 140 1.22 4.80 -13.13
CA ASP A 140 2.18 4.95 -12.04
C ASP A 140 3.38 5.78 -12.53
N LYS A 141 3.17 7.10 -12.63
CA LYS A 141 4.16 8.08 -13.15
C LYS A 141 5.44 8.16 -12.31
N ASP A 142 5.40 7.71 -11.06
CA ASP A 142 6.52 7.87 -10.12
C ASP A 142 7.48 6.66 -10.09
N GLY A 143 7.19 5.58 -10.83
CA GLY A 143 8.09 4.42 -10.97
C GLY A 143 8.51 3.73 -9.66
N GLY A 144 7.96 4.12 -8.50
CA GLY A 144 8.52 3.80 -7.18
C GLY A 144 8.53 2.31 -6.83
N TYR A 145 7.66 1.52 -7.45
CA TYR A 145 7.60 0.07 -7.29
C TYR A 145 8.32 -0.71 -8.42
N GLN A 146 8.97 -0.03 -9.37
CA GLN A 146 9.68 -0.65 -10.50
C GLN A 146 11.04 -1.27 -10.13
N LYS A 147 11.56 -1.04 -8.92
CA LYS A 147 12.91 -1.50 -8.55
C LYS A 147 12.90 -2.88 -7.91
N LEU A 148 12.62 -3.91 -8.71
CA LEU A 148 13.26 -5.24 -8.62
C LEU A 148 13.12 -5.93 -9.99
N LYS A 149 13.64 -5.29 -11.04
CA LYS A 149 14.15 -6.07 -12.18
C LYS A 149 15.51 -6.63 -11.76
N THR A 150 15.71 -7.91 -12.09
CA THR A 150 16.99 -8.65 -12.10
C THR A 150 17.70 -8.82 -10.76
N LEU A 151 17.31 -9.87 -10.03
CA LEU A 151 18.27 -10.80 -9.43
C LEU A 151 17.79 -12.20 -9.83
N GLN A 152 18.21 -12.61 -11.03
CA GLN A 152 18.37 -14.02 -11.40
C GLN A 152 19.69 -14.50 -10.82
#